data_AF-A4N6C7-F1
#
_entry.id   AF-A4N6C7-F1
#
_cell.length_a   1.000
_cell.length_b   1.000
_cell.length_c   1.000
_cell.angle_alpha   90.00
_cell.angle_beta   90.00
_cell.angle_gamma   90.00
#
_symmetry.space_group_name_H-M   'P 1'
#
loop_
_entity.id
_entity.type
_entity.pdbx_description
1 polymer ?
#
loop_
_entity_poly.entity_id
_entity_poly.type
_entity_poly.pdbx_seq_one_letter_code
_entity_poly.pdbx_strand_id
1 'polypeptide(L)'
;MAKEYQCKMCGNYFIKTVSSLQKVCSPECAIKLSREQTRKAREKKDKQARIENRKKMTALKEKNKTKHELTKEAQAAVNKYIRLRDMGKECISCGTPLVAEQLGGGFDAGHYRSRGAAPHLRFLYSQYPRPM
;
A
#
# COMPACT_ATOMS: atom_id res chain seq x y z
N MET A 1 -41.84 31.17 -23.99
CA MET A 1 -41.25 31.41 -22.66
C MET A 1 -39.75 31.16 -22.74
N ALA A 2 -38.91 32.08 -22.27
CA ALA A 2 -37.46 31.88 -22.28
C ALA A 2 -37.09 30.80 -21.25
N LYS A 3 -36.17 29.90 -21.61
CA LYS A 3 -35.72 28.83 -20.71
C LYS A 3 -34.79 29.40 -19.64
N GLU A 4 -35.16 29.23 -18.38
CA GLU A 4 -34.38 29.68 -17.23
C GLU A 4 -33.34 28.63 -16.83
N TYR A 5 -32.20 29.10 -16.33
CA TYR A 5 -31.08 28.26 -15.90
C TYR A 5 -30.58 28.69 -14.54
N GLN A 6 -30.12 27.73 -13.74
CA GLN A 6 -29.57 28.00 -12.43
C GLN A 6 -28.08 28.39 -12.50
N CYS A 7 -27.69 29.46 -11.81
CA CYS A 7 -26.30 29.90 -11.71
C CYS A 7 -25.48 28.93 -10.85
N LYS A 8 -24.34 28.47 -11.36
CA LYS A 8 -23.46 27.53 -10.63
C LYS A 8 -22.78 28.09 -9.38
N MET A 9 -22.82 29.42 -9.17
CA MET A 9 -22.14 30.05 -8.02
C MET A 9 -23.09 30.60 -6.97
N CYS A 10 -24.16 31.29 -7.37
CA CYS A 10 -25.12 31.89 -6.43
C CYS A 10 -26.46 31.16 -6.35
N GLY A 11 -26.72 30.18 -7.22
CA GLY A 11 -27.97 29.41 -7.21
C GLY A 11 -29.19 30.14 -7.79
N ASN A 12 -29.09 31.43 -8.15
CA ASN A 12 -30.18 32.20 -8.75
C ASN A 12 -30.52 31.70 -10.16
N TYR A 13 -31.78 31.82 -10.53
CA TYR A 13 -32.26 31.59 -11.90
C TYR A 13 -31.96 32.80 -12.78
N PHE A 14 -31.48 32.53 -13.99
CA PHE A 14 -31.19 33.56 -14.99
C PHE A 14 -31.47 33.03 -16.40
N ILE A 15 -31.74 33.95 -17.32
CA ILE A 15 -31.86 33.65 -18.75
C ILE A 15 -30.49 33.86 -19.38
N LYS A 16 -30.03 32.90 -20.19
CA LYS A 16 -28.77 33.05 -20.93
C LYS A 16 -28.97 34.07 -22.03
N THR A 17 -28.22 35.18 -21.95
CA THR A 17 -28.32 36.28 -22.90
C THR A 17 -27.11 36.37 -23.81
N VAL A 18 -25.93 35.98 -23.33
CA VAL A 18 -24.66 36.17 -24.05
C VAL A 18 -24.27 34.92 -24.84
N SER A 19 -24.45 33.73 -24.28
CA SER A 19 -24.07 32.47 -24.92
C SER A 19 -24.85 31.28 -24.37
N SER A 20 -25.12 30.29 -25.22
CA SER A 20 -25.68 29.00 -24.82
C SER A 20 -24.81 28.26 -23.80
N LEU A 21 -23.50 28.54 -23.76
CA LEU A 21 -22.53 27.98 -22.81
C LEU A 21 -22.43 28.75 -21.49
N GLN A 22 -23.17 29.85 -21.30
CA GLN A 22 -23.15 30.64 -20.08
C GLN A 22 -23.56 29.77 -18.87
N LYS A 23 -22.73 29.76 -17.83
CA LYS A 23 -22.90 28.94 -16.60
C LYS A 23 -23.26 29.77 -15.36
N VAL A 24 -23.22 31.10 -15.49
CA VAL A 24 -23.31 32.05 -14.37
C VAL A 24 -24.15 33.27 -14.76
N CYS A 25 -24.79 33.90 -13.78
CA CYS A 25 -25.69 35.03 -14.00
C CYS A 25 -24.98 36.38 -14.21
N SER A 26 -23.74 36.55 -13.72
CA SER A 26 -23.01 37.83 -13.76
C SER A 26 -21.48 37.65 -13.92
N PRO A 27 -20.75 38.71 -14.34
CA PRO A 27 -19.28 38.67 -14.43
C PRO A 27 -18.60 38.34 -13.10
N GLU A 28 -19.13 38.81 -11.97
CA GLU A 28 -18.59 38.47 -10.64
C GLU A 28 -18.68 36.97 -10.36
N CYS A 29 -19.82 36.35 -10.68
CA CYS A 29 -20.00 34.91 -10.56
C CYS A 29 -19.07 34.16 -11.52
N ALA A 30 -18.75 34.70 -12.69
CA ALA A 30 -17.79 34.12 -13.62
C ALA A 30 -16.37 34.11 -13.03
N ILE A 31 -15.93 35.20 -12.41
CA ILE A 31 -14.62 35.32 -11.77
C ILE A 31 -14.51 34.32 -10.61
N LYS A 32 -15.53 34.23 -9.75
CA LYS A 32 -15.55 33.26 -8.64
C LYS A 32 -15.49 31.81 -9.14
N LEU A 33 -16.26 31.49 -10.18
CA LEU A 33 -16.24 30.15 -10.80
C LEU A 33 -14.86 29.81 -11.39
N SER A 34 -14.21 30.76 -12.07
CA SER A 34 -12.87 30.58 -12.64
C SER A 34 -11.81 30.32 -11.57
N ARG A 35 -11.84 31.08 -10.47
CA ARG A 35 -10.95 30.89 -9.31
C ARG A 35 -11.12 29.50 -8.70
N GLU A 36 -12.37 29.08 -8.49
CA GLU A 36 -12.69 27.78 -7.92
C GLU A 36 -12.27 26.61 -8.83
N GLN A 37 -12.46 26.75 -10.14
CA GLN A 37 -11.99 25.75 -11.11
C GLN A 37 -10.46 25.65 -11.13
N THR A 38 -9.77 26.78 -11.07
CA THR A 38 -8.31 26.83 -11.01
C THR A 38 -7.79 26.17 -9.73
N ARG A 39 -8.43 26.44 -8.58
CA ARG A 39 -8.10 25.79 -7.30
C ARG A 39 -8.25 24.27 -7.39
N LYS A 40 -9.41 23.79 -7.84
CA LYS A 40 -9.68 22.34 -8.01
C LYS A 40 -8.72 21.68 -8.99
N ALA A 41 -8.36 22.36 -10.08
CA ALA A 41 -7.39 21.85 -11.04
C ALA A 41 -6.00 21.71 -10.43
N ARG A 42 -5.55 22.68 -9.62
CA ARG A 42 -4.28 22.61 -8.89
C ARG A 42 -4.28 21.46 -7.88
N GLU A 43 -5.31 21.36 -7.05
CA GLU A 43 -5.44 20.27 -6.06
C GLU A 43 -5.40 18.88 -6.72
N LYS A 44 -6.10 18.72 -7.85
CA LYS A 44 -6.08 17.46 -8.61
C LYS A 44 -4.69 17.15 -9.15
N LYS A 45 -3.98 18.14 -9.70
CA LYS A 45 -2.60 17.99 -10.19
C LYS A 45 -1.64 17.62 -9.06
N ASP A 46 -1.72 18.30 -7.92
CA ASP A 46 -0.86 18.02 -6.78
C ASP A 46 -1.11 16.63 -6.21
N LYS A 47 -2.37 16.22 -6.09
CA LYS A 47 -2.73 14.86 -5.66
C LYS A 47 -2.17 13.82 -6.63
N GLN A 48 -2.29 14.04 -7.94
CA GLN A 48 -1.75 13.14 -8.95
C GLN A 48 -0.22 13.06 -8.86
N ALA A 49 0.46 14.20 -8.75
CA ALA A 49 1.91 14.27 -8.62
C ALA A 49 2.41 13.53 -7.36
N ARG A 50 1.71 13.64 -6.23
CA ARG A 50 2.02 12.89 -4.99
C ARG A 50 1.88 11.39 -5.18
N ILE A 51 0.81 10.93 -5.85
CA ILE A 51 0.59 9.51 -6.13
C ILE A 51 1.70 8.98 -7.05
N GLU A 52 2.03 9.70 -8.11
CA GLU A 52 3.09 9.32 -9.05
C GLU A 52 4.47 9.31 -8.40
N ASN A 53 4.77 10.32 -7.58
CA ASN A 53 6.02 10.36 -6.82
C ASN A 53 6.12 9.17 -5.87
N ARG A 54 5.04 8.84 -5.14
CA ARG A 54 5.02 7.67 -4.26
C ARG A 54 5.28 6.38 -5.03
N LYS A 55 4.62 6.18 -6.19
CA LYS A 55 4.84 5.01 -7.06
C LYS A 55 6.29 4.92 -7.56
N LYS A 56 6.87 6.05 -7.98
CA LYS A 56 8.27 6.12 -8.42
C LYS A 56 9.22 5.77 -7.27
N MET A 57 9.02 6.35 -6.09
CA MET A 57 9.83 6.09 -4.91
C MET A 57 9.74 4.63 -4.46
N THR A 58 8.55 4.02 -4.47
CA THR A 58 8.41 2.59 -4.17
C THR A 58 9.12 1.72 -5.20
N ALA A 59 8.99 2.02 -6.50
CA ALA A 59 9.68 1.27 -7.54
C ALA A 59 11.21 1.42 -7.45
N LEU A 60 11.72 2.61 -7.12
CA LEU A 60 13.14 2.84 -6.89
C LEU A 60 13.65 2.10 -5.65
N LYS A 61 12.87 2.06 -4.57
CA LYS A 61 13.22 1.28 -3.38
C LYS A 61 13.30 -0.21 -3.70
N GLU A 62 12.32 -0.76 -4.41
CA GLU A 62 12.33 -2.15 -4.84
C GLU A 62 13.54 -2.47 -5.74
N LYS A 63 13.87 -1.59 -6.69
CA LYS A 63 15.04 -1.75 -7.57
C LYS A 63 16.37 -1.65 -6.82
N ASN A 64 16.44 -0.81 -5.79
CA ASN A 64 17.65 -0.58 -5.00
C ASN A 64 17.68 -1.39 -3.69
N LYS A 65 16.87 -2.45 -3.59
CA LYS A 65 16.94 -3.34 -2.43
C LYS A 65 18.35 -3.90 -2.28
N THR A 66 18.90 -3.74 -1.09
CA THR A 66 20.21 -4.28 -0.76
C THR A 66 20.14 -5.80 -0.62
N LYS A 67 21.27 -6.48 -0.78
CA LYS A 67 21.38 -7.93 -0.52
C LYS A 67 20.85 -8.32 0.87
N HIS A 68 21.07 -7.46 1.87
CA HIS A 68 20.60 -7.67 3.24
C HIS A 68 19.06 -7.66 3.32
N GLU A 69 18.40 -6.68 2.69
CA GLU A 69 16.94 -6.58 2.67
C GLU A 69 16.31 -7.78 1.95
N LEU A 70 16.83 -8.14 0.78
CA LEU A 70 16.38 -9.33 0.03
C LEU A 70 16.54 -10.60 0.86
N THR A 71 17.66 -10.74 1.56
CA THR A 71 17.92 -11.88 2.46
C THR A 71 16.90 -11.94 3.59
N LYS A 72 16.55 -10.79 4.18
CA LYS A 72 15.55 -10.70 5.25
C LYS A 72 14.14 -11.05 4.75
N GLU A 73 13.77 -10.56 3.57
CA GLU A 73 12.48 -10.87 2.93
C GLU A 73 12.37 -12.37 2.59
N ALA A 74 13.40 -12.95 1.97
CA ALA A 74 13.45 -14.37 1.67
C ALA A 74 13.36 -15.22 2.94
N GLN A 75 14.07 -14.84 4.01
CA GLN A 75 13.98 -15.55 5.30
C GLN A 75 12.57 -15.48 5.88
N ALA A 76 11.92 -14.32 5.83
CA ALA A 76 10.56 -14.16 6.33
C ALA A 76 9.56 -15.03 5.55
N ALA A 77 9.72 -15.13 4.22
CA ALA A 77 8.92 -15.98 3.37
C ALA A 77 9.10 -17.47 3.69
N VAL A 78 10.36 -17.94 3.81
CA VAL A 78 10.67 -19.33 4.18
C VAL A 78 10.12 -19.64 5.57
N ASN A 79 10.33 -18.76 6.56
CA ASN A 79 9.80 -18.95 7.91
C ASN A 79 8.26 -19.04 7.90
N LYS A 80 7.58 -18.21 7.12
CA LYS A 80 6.11 -18.27 7.00
C LYS A 80 5.64 -19.60 6.43
N TYR A 81 6.31 -20.10 5.39
CA TYR A 81 6.01 -21.42 4.83
C TYR A 81 6.18 -22.54 5.87
N ILE A 82 7.31 -22.56 6.59
CA ILE A 82 7.59 -23.57 7.63
C ILE A 82 6.54 -23.53 8.74
N ARG A 83 6.15 -22.33 9.17
CA ARG A 83 5.08 -22.15 10.16
C ARG A 83 3.75 -22.75 9.74
N LEU A 84 3.37 -22.57 8.47
CA LEU A 84 2.14 -23.15 7.95
C LEU A 84 2.25 -24.66 7.75
N ARG A 85 3.41 -25.15 7.31
CA ARG A 85 3.68 -26.58 7.07
C ARG A 85 3.67 -27.39 8.37
N ASP A 86 4.26 -26.85 9.43
CA ASP A 86 4.47 -27.54 10.71
C ASP A 86 3.46 -27.11 11.79
N MET A 87 2.42 -26.37 11.39
CA MET A 87 1.33 -25.97 12.27
C MET A 87 0.69 -27.20 12.93
N GLY A 88 0.62 -27.19 14.27
CA GLY A 88 0.01 -28.28 15.04
C GLY A 88 0.88 -29.54 15.18
N LYS A 89 2.14 -29.51 14.73
CA LYS A 89 3.11 -30.57 14.98
C LYS A 89 4.00 -30.25 16.18
N GLU A 90 4.78 -31.23 16.62
CA GLU A 90 5.73 -31.07 17.72
C GLU A 90 7.13 -30.70 17.21
N CYS A 91 7.93 -30.00 18.01
CA CYS A 91 9.33 -29.74 17.66
C CYS A 91 10.12 -31.05 17.69
N ILE A 92 10.91 -31.35 16.64
CA ILE A 92 11.74 -32.56 16.62
C ILE A 92 12.79 -32.60 17.74
N SER A 93 13.27 -31.44 18.21
CA SER A 93 14.33 -31.36 19.21
C SER A 93 13.84 -31.57 20.64
N CYS A 94 12.63 -31.11 20.97
CA CYS A 94 12.14 -31.06 22.35
C CYS A 94 10.72 -31.61 22.55
N GLY A 95 10.05 -32.06 21.49
CA GLY A 95 8.69 -32.63 21.55
C GLY A 95 7.59 -31.63 21.91
N THR A 96 7.91 -30.35 22.12
CA THR A 96 6.89 -29.36 22.47
C THR A 96 6.04 -28.99 21.26
N PRO A 97 4.72 -28.84 21.40
CA PRO A 97 3.86 -28.43 20.29
C PRO A 97 4.25 -27.05 19.75
N LEU A 98 4.35 -26.95 18.43
CA LEU A 98 4.70 -25.72 17.72
C LEU A 98 3.51 -24.75 17.72
N VAL A 99 3.37 -24.01 18.82
CA VAL A 99 2.33 -23.00 19.00
C VAL A 99 2.82 -21.61 18.61
N ALA A 100 1.95 -20.83 17.98
CA ALA A 100 2.30 -19.53 17.39
C ALA A 100 2.73 -18.45 18.39
N GLU A 101 2.42 -18.62 19.68
CA GLU A 101 2.51 -17.60 20.73
C GLU A 101 3.55 -17.93 21.82
N GLN A 102 4.65 -18.62 21.47
CA GLN A 102 5.81 -18.74 22.35
C GLN A 102 6.85 -17.64 22.07
N LEU A 103 7.15 -16.84 23.10
CA LEU A 103 8.19 -15.82 23.10
C LEU A 103 9.56 -16.50 22.92
N GLY A 104 10.23 -16.25 21.79
CA GLY A 104 11.48 -16.93 21.42
C GLY A 104 11.38 -17.79 20.16
N GLY A 105 10.17 -17.99 19.63
CA GLY A 105 9.93 -18.70 18.38
C GLY A 105 9.49 -20.14 18.63
N GLY A 106 8.17 -20.32 18.85
CA GLY A 106 7.51 -21.63 18.93
C GLY A 106 7.46 -22.42 17.62
N PHE A 107 8.43 -22.24 16.73
CA PHE A 107 8.57 -22.96 15.47
C PHE A 107 10.03 -23.31 15.25
N ASP A 108 10.29 -24.45 14.60
CA ASP A 108 11.63 -24.97 14.32
C ASP A 108 12.54 -24.01 13.54
N ALA A 109 11.98 -22.93 12.99
CA ALA A 109 12.66 -21.83 12.32
C ALA A 109 13.64 -20.98 13.18
N GLY A 110 14.07 -21.52 14.31
CA GLY A 110 15.04 -20.93 15.22
C GLY A 110 15.48 -21.88 16.34
N HIS A 111 14.65 -22.87 16.70
CA HIS A 111 14.95 -23.80 17.81
C HIS A 111 15.89 -24.94 17.41
N TYR A 112 15.66 -25.61 16.27
CA TYR A 112 16.51 -26.71 15.81
C TYR A 112 17.93 -26.25 15.47
N ARG A 113 18.05 -25.09 14.81
CA ARG A 113 19.34 -24.51 14.48
C ARG A 113 19.27 -22.99 14.37
N SER A 114 20.24 -22.32 15.00
CA SER A 114 20.25 -20.86 15.02
C SER A 114 20.57 -20.28 13.63
N ARG A 115 19.96 -19.12 13.33
CA ARG A 115 20.15 -18.42 12.05
C ARG A 115 21.61 -18.00 11.80
N GLY A 116 22.37 -17.79 12.87
CA GLY A 116 23.77 -17.38 12.82
C GLY A 116 24.75 -18.54 12.61
N ALA A 117 24.43 -19.74 13.10
CA ALA A 117 25.34 -20.89 13.04
C ALA A 117 25.57 -21.43 11.62
N ALA A 118 24.59 -21.28 10.72
CA ALA A 118 24.70 -21.82 9.37
C ALA A 118 24.00 -20.93 8.33
N PRO A 119 24.60 -19.78 7.99
CA PRO A 119 24.00 -18.79 7.11
C PRO A 119 23.73 -19.32 5.69
N HIS A 120 24.54 -20.26 5.20
CA HIS A 120 24.42 -20.84 3.87
C HIS A 120 23.23 -21.80 3.70
N LEU A 121 22.67 -22.30 4.80
CA LEU A 121 21.56 -23.27 4.78
C LEU A 121 20.21 -22.62 5.12
N ARG A 122 20.18 -21.29 5.31
CA ARG A 122 19.02 -20.54 5.87
C ARG A 122 17.76 -20.56 5.00
N PHE A 123 17.92 -20.86 3.71
CA PHE A 123 16.83 -20.94 2.73
C PHE A 123 16.45 -22.38 2.38
N LEU A 124 17.18 -23.37 2.91
CA LEU A 124 16.93 -24.78 2.59
C LEU A 124 15.90 -25.36 3.55
N TYR A 125 14.89 -26.02 2.98
CA TYR A 125 13.85 -26.68 3.76
C TYR A 125 14.37 -27.82 4.64
N SER A 126 15.49 -28.45 4.27
CA SER A 126 16.16 -29.50 5.05
C SER A 126 16.72 -29.01 6.39
N GLN A 127 16.90 -27.70 6.56
CA GLN A 127 17.26 -27.12 7.86
C GLN A 127 16.10 -27.16 8.87
N TYR A 128 14.87 -27.40 8.40
CA TYR A 128 13.68 -27.51 9.22
C TYR A 128 13.18 -28.96 9.17
N PRO A 129 13.87 -29.87 9.88
CA PRO A 129 13.48 -31.27 9.94
C PRO A 129 12.01 -31.38 10.39
N ARG A 130 11.28 -32.30 9.76
CA ARG A 130 9.88 -32.53 10.11
C ARG A 130 9.83 -33.46 11.31
N PRO A 131 9.00 -33.18 12.33
CA PRO A 131 8.58 -34.21 13.27
C PRO A 131 7.87 -35.32 12.50
N MET A 132 8.09 -36.57 12.92
CA MET A 132 7.38 -37.74 12.37
C MET A 132 5.91 -37.69 12.73
#